data_AF-R7FJQ0-F1
#
_entry.id   AF-R7FJQ0-F1
#
_cell.length_a   1.000
_cell.length_b   1.000
_cell.length_c   1.000
_cell.angle_alpha   90.00
_cell.angle_beta   90.00
_cell.angle_gamma   90.00
#
_symmetry.space_group_name_H-M   'P 1'
#
loop_
_entity.id
_entity.type
_entity.pdbx_description
1 polymer ?
#
loop_
_entity_poly.entity_id
_entity_poly.type
_entity_poly.pdbx_seq_one_letter_code
_entity_poly.pdbx_strand_id
1 'polypeptide(L)'
;MKQIDRIGAEILEELSDENIHTRSNILQHEKTMLRRDEEPYIEFKCDKALSILVNLNYLKREKRGEYKITPAGLSVLDKNREALYNQIKKHKKISEKNSKLVYEIFKEANELFLIEDISSIKLDVAEECLCSSLSKCLEKVMEEKGIRGYYADANYNRNEYMYKTIINDKYEVIRIKCDLIVHSRGENKGLDNLLAIEMKKKNNPQDRNENKERLKIMTRNTYYGEVMYEELPRHICRYVLGIFYDIDKDKKEAKMEFYRNGDIEWKEKMKFDDCGKIIQNEIINKFEGIHREV
;
A
#
# COMPACT_ATOMS: atom_id res chain seq x y z
N MET A 1 -15.07 -5.59 24.00
CA MET A 1 -14.86 -6.94 23.42
C MET A 1 -13.66 -7.54 24.11
N LYS A 2 -13.73 -8.77 24.66
CA LYS A 2 -12.55 -9.37 25.33
C LYS A 2 -11.49 -9.68 24.26
N GLN A 3 -10.21 -9.69 24.62
CA GLN A 3 -9.10 -9.95 23.67
C GLN A 3 -9.29 -11.26 22.88
N ILE A 4 -9.90 -12.27 23.51
CA ILE A 4 -10.25 -13.56 22.90
C ILE A 4 -11.34 -13.41 21.82
N ASP A 5 -12.33 -12.55 22.05
CA ASP A 5 -13.40 -12.28 21.09
C ASP A 5 -12.85 -11.53 19.86
N ARG A 6 -11.84 -10.66 20.05
CA ARG A 6 -11.13 -9.94 18.96
C ARG A 6 -10.33 -10.91 18.07
N ILE A 7 -9.59 -11.83 18.68
CA ILE A 7 -8.83 -12.85 17.95
C ILE A 7 -9.78 -13.82 17.21
N GLY A 8 -10.88 -14.24 17.87
CA GLY A 8 -11.88 -15.09 17.23
C GLY A 8 -12.59 -14.40 16.06
N ALA A 9 -12.80 -13.09 16.16
CA ALA A 9 -13.34 -12.25 15.11
C ALA A 9 -12.44 -12.15 13.87
N GLU A 10 -11.15 -11.88 14.06
CA GLU A 10 -10.14 -11.78 12.98
C GLU A 10 -10.06 -13.10 12.18
N ILE A 11 -9.98 -14.24 12.87
CA ILE A 11 -9.92 -15.56 12.22
C ILE A 11 -11.20 -15.85 11.42
N LEU A 12 -12.37 -15.37 11.85
CA LEU A 12 -13.61 -15.60 11.11
C LEU A 12 -13.67 -14.78 9.82
N GLU A 13 -13.18 -13.54 9.82
CA GLU A 13 -13.20 -12.67 8.62
C GLU A 13 -12.43 -13.32 7.48
N GLU A 14 -11.26 -13.89 7.78
CA GLU A 14 -10.42 -14.66 6.84
C GLU A 14 -11.11 -15.92 6.30
N LEU A 15 -12.05 -16.51 7.06
CA LEU A 15 -12.76 -17.72 6.68
C LEU A 15 -14.06 -17.46 5.91
N SER A 16 -14.49 -16.22 5.70
CA SER A 16 -15.89 -15.90 5.36
C SER A 16 -16.36 -16.16 3.90
N ASP A 17 -15.60 -16.89 3.08
CA ASP A 17 -16.07 -17.39 1.78
C ASP A 17 -17.05 -18.56 1.99
N GLU A 18 -18.18 -18.60 1.26
CA GLU A 18 -19.39 -19.43 1.45
C GLU A 18 -19.24 -20.98 1.43
N ASN A 19 -18.11 -21.54 1.87
CA ASN A 19 -17.74 -22.94 1.74
C ASN A 19 -17.78 -23.69 3.09
N ILE A 20 -18.00 -25.00 3.03
CA ILE A 20 -17.80 -25.91 4.16
C ILE A 20 -16.30 -25.93 4.49
N HIS A 21 -15.91 -25.39 5.65
CA HIS A 21 -14.48 -25.28 6.00
C HIS A 21 -13.97 -26.57 6.60
N THR A 22 -12.94 -27.14 5.96
CA THR A 22 -12.30 -28.34 6.51
C THR A 22 -11.19 -28.02 7.50
N ARG A 23 -10.85 -28.95 8.41
CA ARG A 23 -9.66 -28.82 9.28
C ARG A 23 -8.40 -28.62 8.43
N SER A 24 -8.32 -29.27 7.26
CA SER A 24 -7.23 -29.05 6.31
C SER A 24 -7.27 -27.65 5.73
N ASN A 25 -8.43 -27.10 5.34
CA ASN A 25 -8.52 -25.74 4.77
C ASN A 25 -8.15 -24.65 5.78
N ILE A 26 -8.54 -24.83 7.05
CA ILE A 26 -8.19 -23.92 8.16
C ILE A 26 -6.68 -23.98 8.47
N LEU A 27 -6.05 -25.15 8.27
CA LEU A 27 -4.59 -25.33 8.34
C LEU A 27 -3.87 -24.90 7.05
N GLN A 28 -4.52 -24.96 5.89
CA GLN A 28 -3.90 -24.82 4.57
C GLN A 28 -3.87 -23.38 4.06
N HIS A 29 -4.38 -22.43 4.85
CA HIS A 29 -3.97 -21.03 4.72
C HIS A 29 -2.49 -20.82 5.12
N GLU A 30 -1.81 -21.85 5.66
CA GLU A 30 -0.37 -21.90 5.98
C GLU A 30 0.54 -22.45 4.85
N LYS A 31 0.37 -22.09 3.57
CA LYS A 31 1.35 -22.52 2.54
C LYS A 31 1.81 -21.47 1.56
N THR A 32 2.14 -20.29 2.04
CA THR A 32 3.21 -19.50 1.43
C THR A 32 3.91 -18.65 2.46
N MET A 33 5.10 -19.07 2.90
CA MET A 33 6.36 -18.29 2.83
C MET A 33 7.42 -18.84 3.80
N LEU A 34 8.48 -19.42 3.20
CA LEU A 34 9.88 -19.51 3.64
C LEU A 34 10.21 -20.52 4.77
N ARG A 35 11.20 -21.41 4.62
CA ARG A 35 12.60 -21.10 4.23
C ARG A 35 13.31 -22.23 3.48
N ARG A 36 14.27 -21.85 2.61
CA ARG A 36 15.53 -22.60 2.51
C ARG A 36 16.44 -22.03 3.58
N ASP A 37 16.78 -22.95 4.49
CA ASP A 37 17.85 -22.95 5.46
C ASP A 37 17.68 -22.01 6.68
N GLU A 38 17.42 -22.67 7.83
CA GLU A 38 17.16 -22.17 9.19
C GLU A 38 15.79 -21.51 9.41
N GLU A 39 14.76 -22.27 9.83
CA GLU A 39 13.34 -21.88 9.96
C GLU A 39 13.03 -20.74 10.97
N PRO A 40 12.13 -19.77 10.68
CA PRO A 40 11.52 -18.94 11.71
C PRO A 40 10.29 -19.63 12.26
N TYR A 41 10.28 -19.86 13.57
CA TYR A 41 9.05 -20.24 14.25
C TYR A 41 8.12 -19.02 14.42
N ILE A 42 6.91 -19.11 13.88
CA ILE A 42 5.74 -18.40 14.41
C ILE A 42 4.67 -19.48 14.64
N GLU A 43 4.42 -19.78 15.91
CA GLU A 43 3.44 -20.78 16.34
C GLU A 43 2.03 -20.18 16.25
N PHE A 44 1.24 -20.56 15.23
CA PHE A 44 -0.21 -20.48 15.34
C PHE A 44 -0.72 -21.81 15.91
N LYS A 45 -1.38 -21.74 17.06
CA LYS A 45 -2.04 -22.88 17.69
C LYS A 45 -3.28 -23.26 16.89
N CYS A 46 -3.11 -23.82 15.70
CA CYS A 46 -4.20 -24.18 14.79
C CYS A 46 -5.08 -25.36 15.30
N ASP A 47 -4.80 -25.91 16.48
CA ASP A 47 -5.82 -26.62 17.28
C ASP A 47 -6.52 -25.71 18.34
N LYS A 48 -5.83 -24.76 18.97
CA LYS A 48 -6.44 -23.89 20.01
C LYS A 48 -7.30 -22.78 19.41
N ALA A 49 -6.95 -22.19 18.28
CA ALA A 49 -7.75 -21.18 17.59
C ALA A 49 -9.13 -21.74 17.18
N LEU A 50 -9.13 -22.89 16.50
CA LEU A 50 -10.34 -23.63 16.17
C LEU A 50 -11.12 -24.03 17.42
N SER A 51 -10.43 -24.50 18.47
CA SER A 51 -11.08 -24.83 19.75
C SER A 51 -11.71 -23.59 20.40
N ILE A 52 -11.08 -22.42 20.33
CA ILE A 52 -11.63 -21.16 20.83
C ILE A 52 -12.88 -20.79 20.05
N LEU A 53 -12.85 -20.82 18.72
CA LEU A 53 -14.02 -20.50 17.89
C LEU A 53 -15.20 -21.44 18.14
N VAL A 54 -14.92 -22.74 18.36
CA VAL A 54 -15.94 -23.72 18.73
C VAL A 54 -16.45 -23.46 20.15
N ASN A 55 -15.57 -23.17 21.11
CA ASN A 55 -15.94 -22.88 22.51
C ASN A 55 -16.74 -21.57 22.66
N LEU A 56 -16.46 -20.58 21.81
CA LEU A 56 -17.21 -19.33 21.71
C LEU A 56 -18.53 -19.50 20.93
N ASN A 57 -18.81 -20.72 20.44
CA ASN A 57 -19.97 -21.03 19.62
C ASN A 57 -20.03 -20.22 18.33
N TYR A 58 -18.91 -19.83 17.74
CA TYR A 58 -18.84 -19.16 16.45
C TYR A 58 -18.76 -20.14 15.28
N LEU A 59 -18.11 -21.28 15.51
CA LEU A 59 -18.09 -22.41 14.60
C LEU A 59 -18.78 -23.62 15.24
N LYS A 60 -19.51 -24.37 14.44
CA LYS A 60 -20.09 -25.66 14.82
C LYS A 60 -19.53 -26.74 13.90
N ARG A 61 -19.06 -27.83 14.50
CA ARG A 61 -18.59 -29.00 13.76
C ARG A 61 -19.80 -29.77 13.22
N GLU A 62 -19.85 -29.97 11.92
CA GLU A 62 -20.89 -30.78 11.26
C GLU A 62 -20.40 -32.23 11.08
N LYS A 63 -19.15 -32.41 10.60
CA LYS A 63 -18.49 -33.71 10.45
C LYS A 63 -17.03 -33.65 10.85
N ARG A 64 -16.30 -34.78 10.77
CA ARG A 64 -14.87 -34.80 11.12
C ARG A 64 -14.09 -33.86 10.21
N GLY A 65 -13.62 -32.78 10.83
CA GLY A 65 -12.88 -31.76 10.13
C GLY A 65 -13.74 -31.01 9.14
N GLU A 66 -15.05 -30.83 9.35
CA GLU A 66 -15.93 -29.93 8.60
C GLU A 66 -16.69 -29.05 9.60
N TYR A 67 -16.64 -27.74 9.40
CA TYR A 67 -17.21 -26.74 10.30
C TYR A 67 -18.11 -25.77 9.54
N LYS A 68 -19.18 -25.33 10.21
CA LYS A 68 -20.10 -24.31 9.73
C LYS A 68 -20.12 -23.12 10.68
N ILE A 69 -20.20 -21.91 10.14
CA ILE A 69 -20.38 -20.69 10.93
C ILE A 69 -21.77 -20.70 11.56
N THR A 70 -21.85 -20.42 12.85
CA THR A 70 -23.13 -20.31 13.57
C THR A 70 -23.74 -18.92 13.40
N PRO A 71 -25.02 -18.71 13.74
CA PRO A 71 -25.59 -17.36 13.78
C PRO A 71 -24.82 -16.38 14.69
N ALA A 72 -24.23 -16.87 15.77
CA ALA A 72 -23.40 -16.05 16.67
C ALA A 72 -22.08 -15.65 16.00
N GLY A 73 -21.41 -16.58 15.31
CA GLY A 73 -20.21 -16.29 14.52
C GLY A 73 -20.52 -15.32 13.37
N LEU A 74 -21.66 -15.51 12.69
CA LEU A 74 -22.12 -14.63 11.62
C LEU A 74 -22.41 -13.21 12.14
N SER A 75 -23.05 -13.07 13.30
CA SER A 75 -23.30 -11.76 13.90
C SER A 75 -22.01 -11.03 14.29
N VAL A 76 -20.98 -11.76 14.73
CA VAL A 76 -19.66 -11.17 15.02
C VAL A 76 -18.98 -10.73 13.73
N LEU A 77 -19.03 -11.57 12.69
CA LEU A 77 -18.55 -11.23 11.35
C LEU A 77 -19.20 -9.96 10.81
N ASP A 78 -20.53 -9.86 10.85
CA ASP A 78 -21.26 -8.71 10.34
C ASP A 78 -20.87 -7.41 11.07
N LYS A 79 -20.74 -7.48 12.41
CA LYS A 79 -20.29 -6.33 13.22
C LYS A 79 -18.88 -5.87 12.88
N ASN A 80 -17.98 -6.82 12.62
CA ASN A 80 -16.60 -6.47 12.26
C ASN A 80 -16.54 -5.89 10.85
N ARG A 81 -17.28 -6.49 9.89
CA ARG A 81 -17.45 -5.94 8.54
C ARG A 81 -17.98 -4.50 8.58
N GLU A 82 -18.96 -4.22 9.43
CA GLU A 82 -19.49 -2.86 9.61
C GLU A 82 -18.44 -1.91 10.23
N ALA A 83 -17.72 -2.35 11.27
CA ALA A 83 -16.66 -1.56 11.89
C ALA A 83 -15.52 -1.26 10.90
N LEU A 84 -15.07 -2.27 10.17
CA LEU A 84 -14.08 -2.19 9.10
C LEU A 84 -14.55 -1.25 8.00
N TYR A 85 -15.80 -1.37 7.53
CA TYR A 85 -16.37 -0.47 6.53
C TYR A 85 -16.35 0.99 6.98
N ASN A 86 -16.80 1.25 8.22
CA ASN A 86 -16.79 2.60 8.80
C ASN A 86 -15.37 3.16 8.89
N GLN A 87 -14.40 2.30 9.17
CA GLN A 87 -13.00 2.68 9.27
C GLN A 87 -12.36 2.96 7.90
N ILE A 88 -12.63 2.10 6.90
CA ILE A 88 -12.25 2.33 5.50
C ILE A 88 -12.80 3.67 5.03
N LYS A 89 -14.08 3.96 5.32
CA LYS A 89 -14.73 5.22 4.98
C LYS A 89 -14.04 6.42 5.62
N LYS A 90 -13.66 6.31 6.91
CA LYS A 90 -12.88 7.35 7.60
C LYS A 90 -11.52 7.58 6.95
N HIS A 91 -10.79 6.51 6.62
CA HIS A 91 -9.47 6.62 5.99
C HIS A 91 -9.51 7.16 4.58
N LYS A 92 -10.46 6.71 3.76
CA LYS A 92 -10.72 7.26 2.44
C LYS A 92 -10.90 8.78 2.51
N LYS A 93 -11.71 9.27 3.45
CA LYS A 93 -11.91 10.71 3.68
C LYS A 93 -10.62 11.44 4.10
N ILE A 94 -9.80 10.83 4.95
CA ILE A 94 -8.48 11.38 5.35
C ILE A 94 -7.55 11.45 4.12
N SER A 95 -7.49 10.37 3.33
CA SER A 95 -6.68 10.28 2.12
C SER A 95 -7.10 11.32 1.09
N GLU A 96 -8.40 11.45 0.81
CA GLU A 96 -8.94 12.45 -0.11
C GLU A 96 -8.57 13.87 0.35
N LYS A 97 -8.79 14.18 1.64
CA LYS A 97 -8.43 15.48 2.21
C LYS A 97 -6.94 15.78 2.05
N ASN A 98 -6.07 14.82 2.33
CA ASN A 98 -4.62 15.01 2.34
C ASN A 98 -3.99 14.92 0.94
N SER A 99 -4.64 14.27 -0.02
CA SER A 99 -4.10 14.08 -1.37
C SER A 99 -3.77 15.38 -2.10
N LYS A 100 -4.55 16.44 -1.85
CA LYS A 100 -4.27 17.76 -2.44
C LYS A 100 -2.95 18.32 -1.93
N LEU A 101 -2.74 18.27 -0.62
CA LEU A 101 -1.50 18.73 0.00
C LEU A 101 -0.29 17.89 -0.44
N VAL A 102 -0.43 16.57 -0.45
CA VAL A 102 0.65 15.66 -0.90
C VAL A 102 0.99 15.90 -2.38
N TYR A 103 -0.01 16.12 -3.22
CA TYR A 103 0.19 16.48 -4.62
C TYR A 103 0.90 17.84 -4.76
N GLU A 104 0.52 18.86 -4.00
CA GLU A 104 1.17 20.18 -4.02
C GLU A 104 2.65 20.08 -3.62
N ILE A 105 2.96 19.33 -2.55
CA ILE A 105 4.34 19.02 -2.13
C ILE A 105 5.11 18.36 -3.26
N PHE A 106 4.55 17.29 -3.84
CA PHE A 106 5.20 16.57 -4.93
C PHE A 106 5.42 17.47 -6.15
N LYS A 107 4.43 18.25 -6.56
CA LYS A 107 4.51 19.11 -7.74
C LYS A 107 5.62 20.14 -7.60
N GLU A 108 5.68 20.84 -6.47
CA GLU A 108 6.75 21.82 -6.19
C GLU A 108 8.13 21.14 -6.12
N ALA A 109 8.22 19.99 -5.45
CA ALA A 109 9.47 19.23 -5.37
C ALA A 109 9.92 18.70 -6.74
N ASN A 110 8.99 18.30 -7.59
CA ASN A 110 9.27 17.82 -8.93
C ASN A 110 9.76 18.94 -9.86
N GLU A 111 9.13 20.13 -9.78
CA GLU A 111 9.60 21.31 -10.50
C GLU A 111 11.03 21.68 -10.08
N LEU A 112 11.30 21.65 -8.77
CA LEU A 112 12.65 21.89 -8.26
C LEU A 112 13.65 20.83 -8.73
N PHE A 113 13.30 19.54 -8.65
CA PHE A 113 14.12 18.42 -9.11
C PHE A 113 14.48 18.55 -10.59
N LEU A 114 13.50 18.85 -11.45
CA LEU A 114 13.74 19.01 -12.88
C LEU A 114 14.70 20.17 -13.18
N ILE A 115 14.65 21.25 -12.39
CA ILE A 115 15.55 22.40 -12.51
C ILE A 115 16.95 22.07 -11.98
N GLU A 116 17.05 21.58 -10.74
CA GLU A 116 18.32 21.38 -10.05
C GLU A 116 19.11 20.19 -10.62
N ASP A 117 18.43 19.16 -11.13
CA ASP A 117 19.06 17.89 -11.53
C ASP A 117 18.91 17.57 -13.03
N ILE A 118 18.65 18.59 -13.86
CA ILE A 118 18.55 18.44 -15.33
C ILE A 118 19.81 17.79 -15.94
N SER A 119 20.98 18.04 -15.36
CA SER A 119 22.24 17.49 -15.83
C SER A 119 22.30 15.97 -15.68
N SER A 120 21.84 15.44 -14.55
CA SER A 120 21.74 14.00 -14.28
C SER A 120 20.75 13.32 -15.21
N ILE A 121 19.61 13.96 -15.50
CA ILE A 121 18.62 13.47 -16.47
C ILE A 121 19.23 13.37 -17.87
N LYS A 122 19.98 14.41 -18.30
CA LYS A 122 20.65 14.43 -19.61
C LYS A 122 21.75 13.38 -19.73
N LEU A 123 22.52 13.19 -18.66
CA LEU A 123 23.57 12.18 -18.58
C LEU A 123 23.02 10.76 -18.41
N ASP A 124 21.71 10.60 -18.28
CA ASP A 124 21.04 9.31 -18.18
C ASP A 124 21.53 8.46 -17.00
N VAL A 125 21.76 9.12 -15.86
CA VAL A 125 22.21 8.44 -14.64
C VAL A 125 21.19 7.40 -14.16
N ALA A 126 21.59 6.55 -13.22
CA ALA A 126 20.74 5.48 -12.70
C ALA A 126 19.45 6.03 -12.04
N GLU A 127 18.37 5.23 -12.12
CA GLU A 127 17.06 5.57 -11.52
C GLU A 127 17.21 5.86 -10.02
N GLU A 128 18.07 5.12 -9.30
CA GLU A 128 18.31 5.35 -7.88
C GLU A 128 18.93 6.72 -7.58
N CYS A 129 19.78 7.24 -8.47
CA CYS A 129 20.38 8.57 -8.33
C CYS A 129 19.30 9.65 -8.47
N LEU A 130 18.45 9.53 -9.49
CA LEU A 130 17.34 10.47 -9.72
C LEU A 130 16.33 10.46 -8.55
N CYS A 131 16.01 9.28 -8.03
CA CYS A 131 15.17 9.14 -6.83
C CYS A 131 15.79 9.82 -5.61
N SER A 132 17.11 9.67 -5.40
CA SER A 132 17.79 10.34 -4.29
C SER A 132 17.83 11.86 -4.44
N SER A 133 17.88 12.38 -5.66
CA SER A 133 17.77 13.83 -5.90
C SER A 133 16.36 14.33 -5.62
N LEU A 134 15.34 13.64 -6.16
CA LEU A 134 13.94 13.98 -5.91
C LEU A 134 13.59 13.90 -4.40
N SER A 135 14.18 12.96 -3.66
CA SER A 135 13.97 12.85 -2.22
C SER A 135 14.42 14.11 -1.46
N LYS A 136 15.56 14.69 -1.83
CA LYS A 136 16.06 15.94 -1.24
C LYS A 136 15.12 17.11 -1.54
N CYS A 137 14.62 17.20 -2.78
CA CYS A 137 13.65 18.23 -3.15
C CYS A 137 12.35 18.07 -2.35
N LEU A 138 11.87 16.84 -2.13
CA LEU A 138 10.71 16.57 -1.29
C LEU A 138 10.95 17.01 0.16
N GLU A 139 12.09 16.67 0.75
CA GLU A 139 12.42 17.08 2.14
C GLU A 139 12.45 18.59 2.29
N LYS A 140 13.08 19.30 1.35
CA LYS A 140 13.13 20.76 1.33
C LYS A 140 11.73 21.38 1.26
N VAL A 141 10.89 20.94 0.32
CA VAL A 141 9.53 21.47 0.16
C VAL A 141 8.65 21.13 1.38
N MET A 142 8.81 19.94 1.97
CA MET A 142 8.13 19.58 3.21
C MET A 142 8.55 20.50 4.36
N GLU A 143 9.84 20.78 4.52
CA GLU A 143 10.37 21.69 5.54
C GLU A 143 9.82 23.11 5.37
N GLU A 144 9.87 23.65 4.14
CA GLU A 144 9.35 24.99 3.80
C GLU A 144 7.84 25.12 4.09
N LYS A 145 7.08 24.05 3.89
CA LYS A 145 5.63 23.99 4.22
C LYS A 145 5.34 23.62 5.67
N GLY A 146 6.37 23.43 6.51
CA GLY A 146 6.23 23.09 7.92
C GLY A 146 5.73 21.66 8.19
N ILE A 147 5.85 20.75 7.23
CA ILE A 147 5.53 19.33 7.38
C ILE A 147 6.70 18.65 8.08
N ARG A 148 6.52 18.36 9.37
CA ARG A 148 7.54 17.75 10.24
C ARG A 148 7.17 16.30 10.59
N GLY A 149 8.18 15.50 10.93
CA GLY A 149 8.00 14.08 11.30
C GLY A 149 7.69 13.18 10.10
N TYR A 150 8.02 13.62 8.89
CA TYR A 150 7.97 12.81 7.67
C TYR A 150 9.32 12.91 6.97
N TYR A 151 9.69 11.80 6.32
CA TYR A 151 11.00 11.61 5.70
C TYR A 151 10.81 11.11 4.27
N ALA A 152 11.63 11.60 3.33
CA ALA A 152 11.64 11.11 1.96
C ALA A 152 12.78 10.10 1.80
N ASP A 153 12.45 8.82 1.90
CA ASP A 153 13.44 7.74 1.87
C ASP A 153 13.47 7.05 0.51
N ALA A 154 14.61 7.12 -0.17
CA ALA A 154 14.87 6.37 -1.40
C ALA A 154 15.30 4.94 -1.08
N ASN A 155 14.88 3.98 -1.92
CA ASN A 155 15.29 2.56 -1.84
C ASN A 155 14.96 1.88 -0.49
N TYR A 156 13.95 2.37 0.22
CA TYR A 156 13.66 1.95 1.58
C TYR A 156 12.89 0.62 1.62
N ASN A 157 13.44 -0.38 2.30
CA ASN A 157 12.92 -1.75 2.29
C ASN A 157 12.63 -2.33 3.69
N ARG A 158 12.53 -1.47 4.72
CA ARG A 158 12.35 -1.88 6.12
C ARG A 158 10.99 -1.45 6.69
N ASN A 159 10.35 -2.33 7.45
CA ASN A 159 9.27 -1.99 8.37
C ASN A 159 9.75 -2.44 9.75
N GLU A 160 10.29 -1.51 10.53
CA GLU A 160 11.14 -1.79 11.70
C GLU A 160 12.27 -2.79 11.34
N TYR A 161 12.29 -3.97 11.95
CA TYR A 161 13.29 -5.01 11.74
C TYR A 161 12.98 -5.93 10.54
N MET A 162 11.82 -5.79 9.91
CA MET A 162 11.33 -6.70 8.86
C MET A 162 11.48 -6.11 7.46
N TYR A 163 11.53 -6.98 6.44
CA TYR A 163 11.42 -6.52 5.06
C TYR A 163 10.01 -6.00 4.77
N LYS A 164 9.95 -4.88 4.04
CA LYS A 164 8.73 -4.32 3.47
C LYS A 164 8.09 -5.34 2.52
N THR A 165 6.79 -5.57 2.69
CA THR A 165 6.02 -6.54 1.89
C THR A 165 4.67 -5.97 1.49
N ILE A 166 4.07 -6.50 0.44
CA ILE A 166 2.66 -6.27 0.05
C ILE A 166 1.96 -7.61 -0.08
N ILE A 167 0.63 -7.61 -0.05
CA ILE A 167 -0.19 -8.76 -0.43
C ILE A 167 -0.84 -8.43 -1.76
N ASN A 168 -0.65 -9.27 -2.77
CA ASN A 168 -1.28 -9.09 -4.08
C ASN A 168 -2.70 -9.67 -4.14
N ASP A 169 -3.36 -9.53 -5.28
CA ASP A 169 -4.71 -10.07 -5.54
C ASP A 169 -4.82 -11.60 -5.51
N LYS A 170 -3.70 -12.30 -5.41
CA LYS A 170 -3.63 -13.76 -5.24
C LYS A 170 -3.29 -14.16 -3.82
N TYR A 171 -3.32 -13.23 -2.86
CA TYR A 171 -2.94 -13.44 -1.46
C TYR A 171 -1.46 -13.84 -1.27
N GLU A 172 -0.61 -13.53 -2.24
CA GLU A 172 0.82 -13.80 -2.17
C GLU A 172 1.53 -12.65 -1.46
N VAL A 173 2.34 -12.97 -0.46
CA VAL A 173 3.19 -12.00 0.25
C VAL A 173 4.44 -11.72 -0.57
N ILE A 174 4.53 -10.52 -1.15
CA ILE A 174 5.64 -10.12 -2.01
C ILE A 174 6.53 -9.15 -1.25
N ARG A 175 7.84 -9.41 -1.19
CA ARG A 175 8.82 -8.44 -0.69
C ARG A 175 8.97 -7.32 -1.71
N ILE A 176 8.94 -6.08 -1.22
CA ILE A 176 9.09 -4.91 -2.08
C ILE A 176 10.19 -4.00 -1.59
N LYS A 177 10.81 -3.34 -2.57
CA LYS A 177 11.73 -2.23 -2.39
C LYS A 177 11.14 -1.10 -3.21
N CYS A 178 10.62 -0.08 -2.54
CA CYS A 178 10.08 1.08 -3.22
C CYS A 178 11.23 1.96 -3.69
N ASP A 179 11.08 2.60 -4.84
CA ASP A 179 12.10 3.52 -5.34
C ASP A 179 12.22 4.75 -4.44
N LEU A 180 11.09 5.35 -4.08
CA LEU A 180 11.02 6.50 -3.18
C LEU A 180 9.69 6.55 -2.42
N ILE A 181 9.75 6.80 -1.12
CA ILE A 181 8.56 6.94 -0.26
C ILE A 181 8.66 8.17 0.63
N VAL A 182 7.52 8.75 0.96
CA VAL A 182 7.37 9.72 2.06
C VAL A 182 6.51 9.11 3.13
N HIS A 183 7.08 9.00 4.34
CA HIS A 183 6.43 8.35 5.48
C HIS A 183 6.92 8.89 6.83
N SER A 184 6.16 8.62 7.89
CA SER A 184 6.52 9.04 9.25
C SER A 184 7.45 8.06 9.98
N ARG A 185 7.90 7.01 9.28
CA ARG A 185 8.68 5.90 9.86
C ARG A 185 7.97 5.25 11.07
N GLY A 186 6.63 5.25 11.05
CA GLY A 186 5.79 4.68 12.10
C GLY A 186 5.40 5.63 13.24
N GLU A 187 5.92 6.86 13.29
CA GLU A 187 5.63 7.81 14.36
C GLU A 187 4.17 8.29 14.35
N ASN A 188 3.57 8.41 13.15
CA ASN A 188 2.17 8.79 12.96
C ASN A 188 1.33 7.62 12.41
N LYS A 189 0.93 6.70 13.27
CA LYS A 189 0.10 5.53 12.89
C LYS A 189 -1.21 5.88 12.17
N GLY A 190 -1.77 7.07 12.43
CA GLY A 190 -3.00 7.53 11.78
C GLY A 190 -2.81 7.87 10.29
N LEU A 191 -1.60 8.27 9.91
CA LEU A 191 -1.24 8.74 8.58
C LEU A 191 0.26 8.49 8.31
N ASP A 192 0.71 7.24 8.40
CA ASP A 192 2.14 6.96 8.28
C ASP A 192 2.64 7.17 6.85
N ASN A 193 1.88 6.69 5.87
CA ASN A 193 2.29 6.63 4.47
C ASN A 193 1.67 7.78 3.67
N LEU A 194 2.48 8.76 3.24
CA LEU A 194 2.01 9.90 2.43
C LEU A 194 2.14 9.64 0.94
N LEU A 195 3.35 9.36 0.47
CA LEU A 195 3.66 9.30 -0.95
C LEU A 195 4.48 8.06 -1.27
N ALA A 196 4.12 7.35 -2.34
CA ALA A 196 4.95 6.30 -2.92
C ALA A 196 5.22 6.64 -4.39
N ILE A 197 6.47 6.56 -4.81
CA ILE A 197 6.90 6.79 -6.18
C ILE A 197 7.62 5.56 -6.68
N GLU A 198 7.21 5.09 -7.85
CA GLU A 198 7.94 4.12 -8.67
C GLU A 198 8.45 4.86 -9.91
N MET A 199 9.77 4.99 -10.04
CA MET A 199 10.41 5.77 -11.08
C MET A 199 10.95 4.85 -12.18
N LYS A 200 10.72 5.23 -13.43
CA LYS A 200 11.28 4.55 -14.59
C LYS A 200 11.82 5.53 -15.60
N LYS A 201 12.91 5.14 -16.26
CA LYS A 201 13.37 5.79 -17.49
C LYS A 201 12.71 5.13 -18.69
N LYS A 202 12.46 5.90 -19.75
CA LYS A 202 11.76 5.41 -20.95
C LYS A 202 12.44 4.20 -21.60
N ASN A 203 13.77 4.20 -21.57
CA ASN A 203 14.63 3.14 -22.12
C ASN A 203 14.69 1.87 -21.25
N ASN A 204 14.08 1.87 -20.06
CA ASN A 204 13.96 0.70 -19.19
C ASN A 204 12.49 0.25 -19.06
N PRO A 205 12.02 -0.67 -19.92
CA PRO A 205 10.63 -1.11 -19.90
C PRO A 205 10.33 -2.22 -18.89
N GLN A 206 11.34 -2.76 -18.23
CA GLN A 206 11.18 -3.89 -17.29
C GLN A 206 10.29 -3.49 -16.11
N ASP A 207 9.48 -4.45 -15.67
CA ASP A 207 8.66 -4.40 -14.45
C ASP A 207 7.67 -3.23 -14.37
N ARG A 208 7.43 -2.51 -15.47
CA ARG A 208 6.52 -1.35 -15.49
C ARG A 208 5.11 -1.70 -15.03
N ASN A 209 4.57 -2.81 -15.52
CA ASN A 209 3.24 -3.26 -15.10
C ASN A 209 3.24 -3.68 -13.64
N GLU A 210 4.30 -4.36 -13.18
CA GLU A 210 4.43 -4.79 -11.78
C GLU A 210 4.53 -3.60 -10.82
N ASN A 211 5.29 -2.57 -11.18
CA ASN A 211 5.39 -1.32 -10.41
C ASN A 211 4.03 -0.61 -10.34
N LYS A 212 3.26 -0.58 -11.44
CA LYS A 212 1.91 0.00 -11.44
C LYS A 212 0.93 -0.79 -10.58
N GLU A 213 0.94 -2.12 -10.66
CA GLU A 213 0.11 -2.97 -9.78
C GLU A 213 0.52 -2.83 -8.31
N ARG A 214 1.82 -2.69 -8.02
CA ARG A 214 2.32 -2.39 -6.68
C ARG A 214 1.77 -1.07 -6.16
N LEU A 215 1.76 0.00 -6.97
CA LEU A 215 1.19 1.30 -6.58
C LEU A 215 -0.31 1.23 -6.30
N LYS A 216 -1.06 0.44 -7.09
CA LYS A 216 -2.46 0.15 -6.75
C LYS A 216 -2.56 -0.48 -5.36
N ILE A 217 -1.85 -1.58 -5.11
CA ILE A 217 -1.89 -2.27 -3.80
C ILE A 217 -1.49 -1.31 -2.66
N MET A 218 -0.41 -0.56 -2.82
CA MET A 218 0.12 0.36 -1.81
C MET A 218 -0.82 1.52 -1.49
N THR A 219 -1.68 1.93 -2.43
CA THR A 219 -2.64 3.03 -2.22
C THR A 219 -4.03 2.54 -1.80
N ARG A 220 -4.24 1.22 -1.64
CA ARG A 220 -5.49 0.69 -1.06
C ARG A 220 -5.63 1.09 0.39
N ASN A 221 -6.87 1.22 0.84
CA ASN A 221 -7.19 1.54 2.23
C ASN A 221 -6.96 0.34 3.17
N THR A 222 -7.01 -0.89 2.64
CA THR A 222 -6.75 -2.18 3.34
C THR A 222 -6.29 -3.23 2.32
N TYR A 223 -5.74 -4.37 2.77
CA TYR A 223 -5.45 -5.51 1.87
C TYR A 223 -6.72 -6.30 1.59
N TYR A 224 -7.33 -6.86 2.65
CA TYR A 224 -8.49 -7.76 2.60
C TYR A 224 -9.25 -7.76 3.94
N GLY A 225 -9.57 -6.59 4.48
CA GLY A 225 -10.21 -6.45 5.79
C GLY A 225 -9.30 -6.64 7.01
N GLU A 226 -8.13 -7.23 6.81
CA GLU A 226 -7.05 -7.28 7.80
C GLU A 226 -6.32 -5.94 7.91
N VAL A 227 -6.77 -5.01 8.75
CA VAL A 227 -5.86 -4.25 9.63
C VAL A 227 -6.64 -3.73 10.83
N MET A 228 -6.28 -4.15 12.04
CA MET A 228 -6.57 -3.37 13.24
C MET A 228 -5.71 -2.10 13.20
N TYR A 229 -6.30 -0.96 12.81
CA TYR A 229 -5.60 0.30 12.52
C TYR A 229 -4.77 0.90 13.68
N GLU A 230 -4.84 0.34 14.89
CA GLU A 230 -4.00 0.71 16.04
C GLU A 230 -2.54 0.24 15.87
N GLU A 231 -2.29 -0.64 14.90
CA GLU A 231 -0.99 -1.19 14.56
C GLU A 231 -0.58 -0.77 13.14
N LEU A 232 0.73 -0.58 12.93
CA LEU A 232 1.27 -0.39 11.59
C LEU A 232 1.06 -1.70 10.83
N PRO A 233 0.50 -1.67 9.62
CA PRO A 233 0.25 -2.90 8.90
C PRO A 233 1.59 -3.61 8.65
N ARG A 234 1.62 -4.92 8.89
CA ARG A 234 2.80 -5.76 8.62
C ARG A 234 3.21 -5.65 7.15
N HIS A 235 2.21 -5.62 6.28
CA HIS A 235 2.33 -5.37 4.85
C HIS A 235 2.15 -3.86 4.59
N ILE A 236 2.53 -3.34 3.42
CA ILE A 236 2.46 -1.91 3.08
C ILE A 236 1.26 -1.49 2.22
N CYS A 237 0.48 -0.53 2.73
CA CYS A 237 -0.71 0.04 2.11
C CYS A 237 -1.00 1.42 2.71
N ARG A 238 -2.12 2.03 2.33
CA ARG A 238 -2.60 3.32 2.83
C ARG A 238 -1.68 4.50 2.52
N TYR A 239 -0.89 4.41 1.46
CA TYR A 239 -0.29 5.61 0.88
C TYR A 239 -1.40 6.53 0.39
N VAL A 240 -1.34 7.81 0.81
CA VAL A 240 -2.29 8.83 0.38
C VAL A 240 -2.26 9.03 -1.13
N LEU A 241 -1.06 8.99 -1.71
CA LEU A 241 -0.84 9.14 -3.15
C LEU A 241 0.26 8.19 -3.63
N GLY A 242 0.02 7.51 -4.74
CA GLY A 242 1.02 6.75 -5.49
C GLY A 242 1.32 7.43 -6.83
N ILE A 243 2.57 7.40 -7.28
CA ILE A 243 2.97 8.01 -8.56
C ILE A 243 3.87 7.04 -9.32
N PHE A 244 3.42 6.64 -10.51
CA PHE A 244 4.31 6.04 -11.48
C PHE A 244 4.94 7.16 -12.31
N TYR A 245 6.25 7.35 -12.19
CA TYR A 245 6.98 8.48 -12.75
C TYR A 245 7.89 8.02 -13.90
N ASP A 246 7.58 8.39 -15.13
CA ASP A 246 8.28 7.96 -16.35
C ASP A 246 9.00 9.14 -17.03
N ILE A 247 10.34 9.10 -17.05
CA ILE A 247 11.18 10.13 -17.65
C ILE A 247 11.61 9.73 -19.06
N ASP A 248 11.32 10.59 -20.03
CA ASP A 248 11.82 10.50 -21.41
C ASP A 248 12.75 11.70 -21.67
N LYS A 249 14.06 11.46 -21.52
CA LYS A 249 15.10 12.50 -21.69
C LYS A 249 15.15 13.03 -23.12
N ASP A 250 14.87 12.20 -24.11
CA ASP A 250 14.98 12.54 -25.53
C ASP A 250 13.86 13.49 -25.94
N LYS A 251 12.66 13.28 -25.38
CA LYS A 251 11.51 14.18 -25.54
C LYS A 251 11.42 15.29 -24.51
N LYS A 252 12.31 15.28 -23.51
CA LYS A 252 12.30 16.20 -22.36
C LYS A 252 10.93 16.26 -21.69
N GLU A 253 10.37 15.09 -21.42
CA GLU A 253 9.06 14.94 -20.81
C GLU A 253 9.09 14.00 -19.60
N ALA A 254 8.33 14.34 -18.57
CA ALA A 254 8.00 13.48 -17.45
C ALA A 254 6.51 13.15 -17.53
N LYS A 255 6.17 11.87 -17.62
CA LYS A 255 4.79 11.37 -17.58
C LYS A 255 4.53 10.75 -16.23
N MET A 256 3.39 11.10 -15.64
CA MET A 256 3.02 10.66 -14.31
C MET A 256 1.64 10.03 -14.34
N GLU A 257 1.50 8.85 -13.74
CA GLU A 257 0.22 8.23 -13.44
C GLU A 257 -0.01 8.29 -11.93
N PHE A 258 -1.11 8.88 -11.50
CA PHE A 258 -1.42 9.10 -10.09
C PHE A 258 -2.44 8.08 -9.61
N TYR A 259 -2.14 7.45 -8.47
CA TYR A 259 -2.89 6.36 -7.88
C TYR A 259 -3.42 6.77 -6.50
N ARG A 260 -4.68 6.43 -6.23
CA ARG A 260 -5.31 6.63 -4.92
C ARG A 260 -6.39 5.57 -4.72
N ASN A 261 -6.58 5.13 -3.48
CA ASN A 261 -7.60 4.13 -3.12
C ASN A 261 -7.50 2.80 -3.88
N GLY A 262 -6.34 2.46 -4.47
CA GLY A 262 -6.19 1.24 -5.26
C GLY A 262 -6.35 1.41 -6.77
N ASP A 263 -6.70 2.61 -7.24
CA ASP A 263 -7.00 2.88 -8.64
C ASP A 263 -6.16 4.02 -9.19
N ILE A 264 -6.03 4.04 -10.52
CA ILE A 264 -5.51 5.21 -11.23
C ILE A 264 -6.59 6.29 -11.28
N GLU A 265 -6.23 7.51 -10.92
CA GLU A 265 -7.18 8.63 -10.87
C GLU A 265 -6.92 9.69 -11.93
N TRP A 266 -5.66 9.99 -12.26
CA TRP A 266 -5.35 10.87 -13.38
C TRP A 266 -3.94 10.64 -13.93
N LYS A 267 -3.68 11.24 -15.09
CA LYS A 267 -2.37 11.27 -15.73
C LYS A 267 -1.96 12.70 -16.03
N GLU A 268 -0.69 13.00 -15.82
CA GLU A 268 -0.09 14.27 -16.19
C GLU A 268 1.13 14.07 -17.06
N LYS A 269 1.45 15.11 -17.84
CA LYS A 269 2.68 15.23 -18.60
C LYS A 269 3.25 16.61 -18.40
N MET A 270 4.49 16.67 -17.94
CA MET A 270 5.28 17.88 -17.84
C MET A 270 6.38 17.83 -18.90
N LYS A 271 6.50 18.89 -19.70
CA LYS A 271 7.66 19.11 -20.57
C LYS A 271 8.58 20.14 -19.95
N PHE A 272 9.87 19.89 -20.08
CA PHE A 272 10.92 20.75 -19.57
C PHE A 272 11.94 21.12 -20.66
N ASP A 273 12.64 22.24 -20.47
CA ASP A 273 13.71 22.67 -21.36
C ASP A 273 15.09 22.12 -20.95
N ASP A 274 16.13 22.55 -21.66
CA ASP A 274 17.51 22.18 -21.36
C ASP A 274 18.05 22.75 -20.03
N CYS A 275 17.33 23.68 -19.42
CA CYS A 275 17.61 24.27 -18.12
C CYS A 275 16.69 23.68 -17.03
N GLY A 276 15.89 22.67 -17.36
CA GLY A 276 14.95 22.04 -16.43
C GLY A 276 13.68 22.86 -16.15
N LYS A 277 13.48 23.99 -16.84
CA LYS A 277 12.28 24.81 -16.65
C LYS A 277 11.09 24.16 -17.32
N ILE A 278 9.97 24.15 -16.61
CA ILE A 278 8.70 23.65 -17.16
C ILE A 278 8.22 24.58 -18.27
N ILE A 279 8.04 24.03 -19.46
CA ILE A 279 7.52 24.76 -20.63
C ILE A 279 6.02 24.51 -20.79
N GLN A 280 5.57 23.32 -20.41
CA GLN A 280 4.19 22.88 -20.60
C GLN A 280 3.84 21.85 -19.52
N ASN A 281 2.68 22.00 -18.90
CA ASN A 281 2.11 21.01 -18.00
C ASN A 281 0.67 20.73 -18.41
N GLU A 282 0.33 19.47 -18.62
CA GLU A 282 -0.97 19.03 -19.11
C GLU A 282 -1.49 17.85 -18.30
N ILE A 283 -2.73 17.97 -17.80
CA ILE A 283 -3.51 16.81 -17.37
C ILE A 283 -3.96 16.08 -18.64
N ILE A 284 -3.46 14.88 -18.85
CA ILE A 284 -3.74 14.08 -20.05
C ILE A 284 -5.13 13.45 -19.95
N ASN A 285 -5.44 12.87 -18.79
CA ASN A 285 -6.70 12.17 -18.54
C ASN A 285 -7.05 12.28 -17.08
N LYS A 286 -8.33 12.51 -16.80
CA LYS A 286 -8.91 12.40 -15.46
C LYS A 286 -9.88 11.22 -15.48
N PHE A 287 -9.62 10.24 -14.64
CA PHE A 287 -10.51 9.09 -14.46
C PHE A 287 -11.53 9.49 -13.40
N GLU A 288 -12.79 9.60 -13.80
CA GLU A 288 -13.87 9.61 -12.83
C GLU A 288 -13.97 8.19 -12.28
N GLY A 289 -13.79 8.05 -10.96
CA GLY A 289 -13.81 6.76 -10.29
C GLY A 289 -15.05 5.97 -10.73
N ILE A 290 -14.84 4.69 -11.03
CA ILE A 290 -15.89 3.75 -11.39
C ILE A 290 -16.83 3.63 -10.17
N HIS A 291 -17.80 4.52 -10.09
CA HIS A 291 -19.01 4.34 -9.30
C HIS A 291 -19.86 3.30 -10.02
N ARG A 292 -19.58 2.03 -9.76
CA ARG A 292 -20.63 1.02 -9.81
C ARG A 292 -20.85 0.56 -8.38
N GLU A 293 -21.84 1.19 -7.75
CA GLU A 293 -22.62 0.52 -6.72
C GLU A 293 -23.12 -0.80 -7.32
N VAL A 294 -22.80 -1.90 -6.67
CA VAL A 294 -23.60 -3.12 -6.65
C VAL A 294 -23.62 -3.61 -5.22
#